data_AF-A0A921KMC2-F1
#
_entry.id   AF-A0A921KMC2-F1
#
_cell.length_a   1.000
_cell.length_b   1.000
_cell.length_c   1.000
_cell.angle_alpha   90.00
_cell.angle_beta   90.00
_cell.angle_gamma   90.00
#
_symmetry.space_group_name_H-M   'P 1'
#
loop_
_entity.id
_entity.type
_entity.pdbx_description
1 polymer ?
#
loop_
_entity_poly.entity_id
_entity_poly.type
_entity_poly.pdbx_seq_one_letter_code
_entity_poly.pdbx_strand_id
1 'polypeptide(L)'
;MLSRRSALALSGALLAALCGCADGGHEPVDPAPAEPEPEPAEEAASVRFPASFLRLCALSQEDVLEQYANGASEDALDAVAEGDDVILTFTAGQLEAQVRKWEETLAEETASLLERDCADAVDVSDDLRAITVTARPCFTDDNDAAADLYTIMVACGYLQLFDGQEDWGFRAAFVDADTGIEVAAADMPGEGLTISRDIWADALSAAGVPYHEHAPAHGM
;
A
#
# COMPACT_ATOMS: atom_id res chain seq x y z
N MET A 1 -19.49 -12.62 -11.24
CA MET A 1 -18.18 -13.26 -11.01
C MET A 1 -18.01 -13.30 -9.50
N LEU A 2 -18.00 -14.49 -8.89
CA LEU A 2 -17.92 -14.64 -7.44
C LEU A 2 -16.51 -14.24 -6.96
N SER A 3 -16.46 -13.29 -6.03
CA SER A 3 -15.24 -12.80 -5.38
C SER A 3 -14.56 -13.91 -4.56
N ARG A 4 -13.23 -13.95 -4.56
CA ARG A 4 -12.36 -14.97 -3.95
C ARG A 4 -12.46 -15.13 -2.43
N ARG A 5 -13.41 -14.46 -1.76
CA ARG A 5 -13.60 -14.46 -0.29
C ARG A 5 -14.32 -15.69 0.27
N SER A 6 -14.29 -16.86 -0.37
CA SER A 6 -15.04 -18.04 0.10
C SER A 6 -14.34 -19.40 -0.04
N ALA A 7 -13.02 -19.44 -0.17
CA ALA A 7 -12.28 -20.68 -0.46
C ALA A 7 -11.45 -21.26 0.69
N LEU A 8 -11.61 -20.80 1.94
CA LEU A 8 -10.93 -21.38 3.11
C LEU A 8 -11.95 -21.90 4.13
N ALA A 9 -12.72 -22.90 3.72
CA ALA A 9 -13.44 -23.77 4.64
C ALA A 9 -13.73 -25.07 3.90
N LEU A 10 -12.90 -26.11 4.14
CA LEU A 10 -13.18 -27.55 4.01
C LEU A 10 -11.90 -28.33 3.69
N SER A 11 -11.18 -28.77 4.72
CA SER A 11 -10.40 -30.03 4.69
C SER A 11 -10.08 -30.46 6.12
N GLY A 12 -11.13 -30.78 6.87
CA GLY A 12 -11.05 -31.46 8.15
C GLY A 12 -11.82 -32.78 8.07
N ALA A 13 -11.17 -33.85 8.51
CA ALA A 13 -11.68 -35.22 8.69
C ALA A 13 -11.66 -36.15 7.45
N LEU A 14 -10.71 -37.08 7.41
CA LEU A 14 -10.94 -38.50 7.72
C LEU A 14 -9.63 -39.30 7.52
N LEU A 15 -9.04 -39.84 8.58
CA LEU A 15 -8.27 -41.09 8.54
C LEU A 15 -7.94 -41.55 9.98
N ALA A 16 -8.94 -42.07 10.67
CA ALA A 16 -8.73 -42.85 11.88
C ALA A 16 -9.84 -43.91 12.00
N ALA A 17 -9.69 -45.03 11.30
CA ALA A 17 -10.40 -46.26 11.61
C ALA A 17 -9.78 -47.45 10.85
N LEU A 18 -8.78 -48.10 11.45
CA LEU A 18 -8.65 -49.56 11.43
C LEU A 18 -7.99 -50.03 12.73
N CYS A 19 -8.83 -50.55 13.64
CA CYS A 19 -8.42 -51.29 14.83
C CYS A 19 -8.07 -52.76 14.51
N GLY A 20 -7.17 -53.32 15.32
CA GLY A 20 -7.02 -54.75 15.58
C GLY A 20 -5.56 -55.21 15.47
N CYS A 21 -4.91 -55.87 16.43
CA CYS A 21 -5.31 -56.53 17.68
C CYS A 21 -4.06 -56.68 18.59
N ALA A 22 -4.26 -56.81 19.91
CA ALA A 22 -3.64 -57.81 20.81
C ALA A 22 -3.33 -57.27 22.23
N ASP A 23 -4.20 -57.69 23.15
CA ASP A 23 -4.00 -58.21 24.52
C ASP A 23 -2.69 -57.94 25.30
N GLY A 24 -2.86 -57.56 26.57
CA GLY A 24 -1.79 -57.53 27.58
C GLY A 24 -2.14 -56.65 28.78
N GLY A 25 -2.62 -57.26 29.86
CA GLY A 25 -3.10 -56.57 31.06
C GLY A 25 -2.11 -55.58 31.71
N HIS A 26 -2.61 -54.38 31.97
CA HIS A 26 -2.03 -53.43 32.92
C HIS A 26 -3.18 -52.65 33.56
N GLU A 27 -3.12 -52.46 34.88
CA GLU A 27 -4.07 -51.64 35.62
C GLU A 27 -4.16 -50.22 35.02
N PRO A 28 -5.35 -49.59 34.99
CA PRO A 28 -5.47 -48.24 34.46
C PRO A 28 -4.82 -47.26 35.44
N VAL A 29 -3.61 -46.82 35.10
CA VAL A 29 -3.03 -45.61 35.68
C VAL A 29 -3.90 -44.45 35.17
N ASP A 30 -4.49 -43.71 36.11
CA ASP A 30 -5.26 -42.50 35.84
C ASP A 30 -4.37 -41.55 35.01
N PRO A 31 -4.71 -41.23 33.75
CA PRO A 31 -3.88 -40.36 32.95
C PRO A 31 -3.79 -39.00 33.64
N ALA A 32 -2.56 -38.51 33.82
CA ALA A 32 -2.32 -37.15 34.28
C ALA A 32 -3.19 -36.18 33.45
N PRO A 33 -3.73 -35.10 34.05
CA PRO A 33 -4.51 -34.13 33.32
C PRO A 33 -3.74 -33.73 32.07
N ALA A 34 -4.36 -33.90 30.89
CA ALA A 34 -3.75 -33.46 29.65
C ALA A 34 -3.36 -31.99 29.84
N GLU A 35 -2.09 -31.67 29.59
CA GLU A 35 -1.66 -30.28 29.53
C GLU A 35 -2.61 -29.58 28.55
N PRO A 36 -3.14 -28.38 28.91
CA PRO A 36 -4.01 -27.66 28.01
C PRO A 36 -3.30 -27.53 26.67
N GLU A 37 -3.96 -27.97 25.59
CA GLU A 37 -3.41 -27.80 24.24
C GLU A 37 -3.07 -26.31 24.07
N PRO A 38 -1.87 -25.98 23.58
CA PRO A 38 -1.51 -24.59 23.35
C PRO A 38 -2.59 -23.98 22.48
N GLU A 39 -3.16 -22.85 22.91
CA GLU A 39 -4.11 -22.13 22.07
C GLU A 39 -3.48 -21.93 20.69
N PRO A 40 -4.23 -22.12 19.60
CA PRO A 40 -3.68 -21.97 18.26
C PRO A 40 -3.00 -20.60 18.20
N ALA A 41 -1.69 -20.59 17.97
CA ALA A 41 -0.93 -19.36 17.82
C ALA A 41 -1.66 -18.54 16.75
N GLU A 42 -2.07 -17.32 17.09
CA GLU A 42 -2.62 -16.39 16.11
C GLU A 42 -1.67 -16.38 14.91
N GLU A 43 -2.19 -16.76 13.73
CA GLU A 43 -1.37 -16.92 12.54
C GLU A 43 -0.84 -15.53 12.15
N ALA A 44 0.44 -15.30 12.43
CA ALA A 44 1.09 -14.04 12.13
C ALA A 44 1.23 -13.87 10.62
N ALA A 45 0.91 -12.69 10.12
CA ALA A 45 1.05 -12.35 8.71
C ALA A 45 2.43 -11.73 8.47
N SER A 46 3.13 -12.21 7.45
CA SER A 46 4.40 -11.62 7.01
C SER A 46 4.19 -10.87 5.69
N VAL A 47 4.59 -9.61 5.66
CA VAL A 47 4.47 -8.73 4.49
C VAL A 47 5.86 -8.29 4.07
N ARG A 48 6.17 -8.50 2.78
CA ARG A 48 7.44 -8.09 2.18
C ARG A 48 7.34 -6.63 1.72
N PHE A 49 8.33 -5.84 2.08
CA PHE A 49 8.54 -4.47 1.66
C PHE A 49 9.76 -4.40 0.75
N PRO A 50 9.57 -4.29 -0.58
CA PRO A 50 10.67 -4.22 -1.53
C PRO A 50 11.54 -2.98 -1.31
N ALA A 51 12.84 -3.08 -1.58
CA ALA A 51 13.78 -1.96 -1.51
C ALA A 51 13.34 -0.76 -2.37
N SER A 52 12.66 -1.00 -3.48
CA SER A 52 12.06 0.05 -4.32
C SER A 52 11.00 0.85 -3.58
N PHE A 53 10.17 0.20 -2.77
CA PHE A 53 9.13 0.86 -1.99
C PHE A 53 9.72 1.64 -0.83
N LEU A 54 10.72 1.08 -0.16
CA LEU A 54 11.43 1.79 0.91
C LEU A 54 12.05 3.09 0.38
N ARG A 55 12.67 3.05 -0.81
CA ARG A 55 13.18 4.26 -1.48
C ARG A 55 12.09 5.26 -1.81
N LEU A 56 10.91 4.82 -2.27
CA LEU A 56 9.78 5.73 -2.45
C LEU A 56 9.46 6.44 -1.15
N CYS A 57 9.39 5.71 -0.03
CA CYS A 57 9.11 6.24 1.30
C CYS A 57 10.25 7.07 1.90
N ALA A 58 11.36 7.25 1.18
CA ALA A 58 12.60 7.84 1.69
C ALA A 58 13.13 7.15 2.97
N LEU A 59 12.93 5.83 3.07
CA LEU A 59 13.40 4.98 4.16
C LEU A 59 14.52 4.07 3.68
N SER A 60 15.49 3.82 4.55
CA SER A 60 16.46 2.73 4.39
C SER A 60 15.97 1.46 5.08
N GLN A 61 16.56 0.31 4.72
CA GLN A 61 16.33 -0.95 5.42
C GLN A 61 16.70 -0.83 6.91
N GLU A 62 17.77 -0.10 7.23
CA GLU A 62 18.24 0.12 8.61
C GLU A 62 17.20 0.90 9.42
N ASP A 63 16.64 1.98 8.87
CA ASP A 63 15.61 2.78 9.55
C ASP A 63 14.39 1.93 9.94
N VAL A 64 13.94 1.04 9.04
CA VAL A 64 12.81 0.15 9.30
C VAL A 64 13.16 -0.90 10.36
N LEU A 65 14.34 -1.51 10.29
CA LEU A 65 14.77 -2.48 11.30
C LEU A 65 14.92 -1.83 12.68
N GLU A 66 15.49 -0.62 12.76
CA GLU A 66 15.59 0.12 14.02
C GLU A 66 14.20 0.41 14.62
N GLN A 67 13.21 0.69 13.78
CA GLN A 67 11.86 1.01 14.23
C GLN A 67 11.06 -0.22 14.70
N TYR A 68 11.22 -1.37 14.05
CA TYR A 68 10.28 -2.50 14.20
C TYR A 68 10.90 -3.80 14.71
N ALA A 69 12.22 -3.99 14.62
CA ALA A 69 12.83 -5.25 15.01
C ALA A 69 12.75 -5.48 16.53
N ASN A 70 12.65 -6.75 16.94
CA ASN A 70 12.58 -7.19 18.34
C ASN A 70 11.39 -6.56 19.10
N GLY A 71 10.27 -6.29 18.42
CA GLY A 71 9.08 -5.70 19.03
C GLY A 71 9.28 -4.26 19.51
N ALA A 72 10.13 -3.49 18.84
CA ALA A 72 10.42 -2.10 19.18
C ALA A 72 9.24 -1.13 18.96
N SER A 73 8.24 -1.53 18.17
CA SER A 73 7.05 -0.74 17.86
C SER A 73 5.77 -1.56 18.10
N GLU A 74 4.68 -0.89 18.46
CA GLU A 74 3.35 -1.50 18.58
C GLU A 74 2.68 -1.74 17.21
N ASP A 75 3.21 -1.13 16.16
CA ASP A 75 2.65 -1.14 14.80
C ASP A 75 2.93 -2.46 14.03
N ALA A 76 3.93 -3.25 14.44
CA ALA A 76 4.26 -4.57 13.90
C ALA A 76 4.83 -5.48 15.00
N LEU A 77 4.80 -6.80 14.83
CA LEU A 77 5.41 -7.76 15.77
C LEU A 77 6.94 -7.75 15.68
N ASP A 78 7.47 -7.78 14.45
CA ASP A 78 8.91 -7.87 14.22
C ASP A 78 9.28 -7.44 12.79
N ALA A 79 10.56 -7.19 12.58
CA ALA A 79 11.14 -6.86 11.28
C ALA A 79 12.44 -7.62 11.05
N VAL A 80 12.58 -8.21 9.87
CA VAL A 80 13.80 -8.90 9.45
C VAL A 80 14.22 -8.47 8.05
N ALA A 81 15.53 -8.42 7.82
CA ALA A 81 16.08 -8.20 6.49
C ALA A 81 16.05 -9.50 5.67
N GLU A 82 15.63 -9.40 4.41
CA GLU A 82 15.80 -10.47 3.42
C GLU A 82 16.38 -9.91 2.12
N GLY A 83 17.71 -10.02 1.97
CA GLY A 83 18.42 -9.30 0.90
C GLY A 83 18.32 -7.80 1.14
N ASP A 84 17.91 -7.04 0.12
CA ASP A 84 17.70 -5.59 0.20
C ASP A 84 16.28 -5.22 0.69
N ASP A 85 15.42 -6.20 0.89
CA ASP A 85 14.02 -6.02 1.28
C ASP A 85 13.84 -6.19 2.80
N VAL A 86 12.71 -5.73 3.32
CA VAL A 86 12.31 -5.97 4.72
C VAL A 86 11.06 -6.83 4.75
N ILE A 87 11.02 -7.81 5.65
CA ILE A 87 9.80 -8.53 5.98
C ILE A 87 9.32 -8.04 7.34
N LEU A 88 8.15 -7.41 7.36
CA LEU A 88 7.45 -7.06 8.59
C LEU A 88 6.46 -8.17 8.93
N THR A 89 6.48 -8.60 10.18
CA THR A 89 5.53 -9.59 10.71
C THR A 89 4.51 -8.87 11.58
N PHE A 90 3.24 -9.23 11.47
CA PHE A 90 2.12 -8.60 12.16
C PHE A 90 1.23 -9.66 12.81
N THR A 91 0.59 -9.32 13.93
CA THR A 91 -0.66 -10.00 14.32
C THR A 91 -1.77 -9.63 13.33
N ALA A 92 -2.85 -10.41 13.30
CA ALA A 92 -4.02 -10.07 12.50
C ALA A 92 -4.56 -8.66 12.85
N GLY A 93 -4.63 -8.33 14.14
CA GLY A 93 -5.09 -7.02 14.61
C GLY A 93 -4.18 -5.86 14.20
N GLN A 94 -2.86 -6.05 14.22
CA GLN A 94 -1.91 -5.03 13.76
C GLN A 94 -2.00 -4.80 12.26
N LEU A 95 -2.10 -5.88 11.47
CA LEU A 95 -2.25 -5.75 10.02
C LEU A 95 -3.54 -5.03 9.66
N GLU A 96 -4.68 -5.39 10.28
CA GLU A 96 -5.95 -4.70 10.08
C GLU A 96 -5.88 -3.22 10.48
N ALA A 97 -5.14 -2.88 11.54
CA ALA A 97 -4.93 -1.49 11.96
C ALA A 97 -4.08 -0.71 10.94
N GLN A 98 -3.02 -1.32 10.38
CA GLN A 98 -2.21 -0.69 9.33
C GLN A 98 -3.03 -0.46 8.07
N VAL A 99 -3.81 -1.45 7.61
CA VAL A 99 -4.69 -1.29 6.44
C VAL A 99 -5.65 -0.12 6.65
N ARG A 100 -6.35 -0.09 7.79
CA ARG A 100 -7.29 1.01 8.09
C ARG A 100 -6.61 2.37 8.11
N LYS A 101 -5.46 2.48 8.77
CA LYS A 101 -4.69 3.72 8.83
C LYS A 101 -4.39 4.24 7.43
N TRP A 102 -3.91 3.39 6.52
CA TRP A 102 -3.55 3.81 5.17
C TRP A 102 -4.77 4.05 4.27
N GLU A 103 -5.89 3.36 4.48
CA GLU A 103 -7.17 3.71 3.83
C GLU A 103 -7.67 5.09 4.27
N GLU A 104 -7.59 5.39 5.57
CA GLU A 104 -7.94 6.70 6.13
C GLU A 104 -7.00 7.80 5.60
N THR A 105 -5.68 7.58 5.64
CA THR A 105 -4.70 8.50 5.05
C THR A 105 -4.94 8.73 3.57
N LEU A 106 -5.19 7.68 2.77
CA LEU A 106 -5.49 7.83 1.35
C LEU A 106 -6.71 8.74 1.13
N ALA A 107 -7.78 8.55 1.92
CA ALA A 107 -8.98 9.36 1.83
C ALA A 107 -8.75 10.82 2.27
N GLU A 108 -8.04 11.03 3.38
CA GLU A 108 -7.74 12.36 3.93
C GLU A 108 -6.86 13.18 2.98
N GLU A 109 -5.79 12.58 2.44
CA GLU A 109 -4.86 13.25 1.54
C GLU A 109 -5.50 13.52 0.17
N THR A 110 -6.35 12.61 -0.31
CA THR A 110 -7.16 12.86 -1.52
C THR A 110 -8.11 14.04 -1.32
N ALA A 111 -8.76 14.13 -0.16
CA ALA A 111 -9.62 15.25 0.17
C ALA A 111 -8.83 16.56 0.30
N SER A 112 -7.69 16.54 1.01
CA SER A 112 -6.79 17.70 1.15
C SER A 112 -6.32 18.21 -0.20
N LEU A 113 -5.93 17.30 -1.11
CA LEU A 113 -5.50 17.68 -2.45
C LEU A 113 -6.64 18.33 -3.25
N LEU A 114 -7.88 17.83 -3.12
CA LEU A 114 -9.06 18.40 -3.78
C LEU A 114 -9.51 19.75 -3.20
N GLU A 115 -9.07 20.10 -1.99
CA GLU A 115 -9.28 21.43 -1.41
C GLU A 115 -8.31 22.48 -1.99
N ARG A 116 -7.28 22.05 -2.73
CA ARG A 116 -6.30 22.95 -3.36
C ARG A 116 -6.87 23.58 -4.64
N ASP A 117 -6.56 24.86 -4.84
CA ASP A 117 -6.95 25.61 -6.03
C ASP A 117 -6.29 25.11 -7.33
N CYS A 118 -5.41 24.11 -7.28
CA CYS A 118 -4.68 23.60 -8.42
C CYS A 118 -5.13 22.21 -8.88
N ALA A 119 -5.99 21.51 -8.13
CA ALA A 119 -6.48 20.18 -8.46
C ALA A 119 -8.01 20.18 -8.54
N ASP A 120 -8.54 19.68 -9.64
CA ASP A 120 -9.98 19.66 -9.91
C ASP A 120 -10.58 18.25 -9.69
N ALA A 121 -9.78 17.20 -9.90
CA ALA A 121 -10.16 15.83 -9.60
C ALA A 121 -8.94 14.95 -9.30
N VAL A 122 -9.14 13.93 -8.48
CA VAL A 122 -8.17 12.87 -8.19
C VAL A 122 -8.92 11.55 -8.25
N ASP A 123 -8.48 10.65 -9.12
CA ASP A 123 -9.04 9.32 -9.30
C ASP A 123 -7.97 8.29 -8.97
N VAL A 124 -8.25 7.43 -8.00
CA VAL A 124 -7.41 6.28 -7.64
C VAL A 124 -8.20 5.04 -7.99
N SER A 125 -7.63 4.15 -8.81
CA SER A 125 -8.30 2.92 -9.22
C SER A 125 -8.56 1.99 -8.04
N ASP A 126 -9.64 1.19 -8.12
CA ASP A 126 -10.02 0.24 -7.06
C ASP A 126 -8.92 -0.78 -6.72
N ASP A 127 -8.07 -1.12 -7.69
CA ASP A 127 -6.92 -2.01 -7.54
C ASP A 127 -5.63 -1.28 -7.14
N LEU A 128 -5.71 0.03 -6.95
CA LEU A 128 -4.63 0.94 -6.57
C LEU A 128 -3.47 1.01 -7.58
N ARG A 129 -3.66 0.50 -8.82
CA ARG A 129 -2.64 0.45 -9.88
C ARG A 129 -2.64 1.68 -10.79
N ALA A 130 -3.57 2.62 -10.61
CA ALA A 130 -3.59 3.87 -11.35
C ALA A 130 -4.02 5.05 -10.46
N ILE A 131 -3.33 6.17 -10.63
CA ILE A 131 -3.66 7.47 -10.03
C ILE A 131 -3.74 8.49 -11.16
N THR A 132 -4.87 9.17 -11.31
CA THR A 132 -5.05 10.25 -12.28
C THR A 132 -5.41 11.53 -11.56
N VAL A 133 -4.58 12.56 -11.72
CA VAL A 133 -4.83 13.90 -11.18
C VAL A 133 -5.24 14.81 -12.32
N THR A 134 -6.46 15.33 -12.27
CA THR A 134 -6.89 16.42 -13.14
C THR A 134 -6.56 17.73 -12.45
N ALA A 135 -5.63 18.50 -13.01
CA ALA A 135 -5.05 19.66 -12.34
C ALA A 135 -4.79 20.83 -13.31
N ARG A 136 -4.46 21.97 -12.75
CA ARG A 136 -4.07 23.20 -13.46
C ARG A 136 -2.56 23.44 -13.32
N PRO A 137 -1.92 24.22 -14.22
CA PRO A 137 -0.48 24.45 -14.18
C PRO A 137 0.07 25.01 -12.86
N CYS A 138 -0.76 25.71 -12.07
CA CYS A 138 -0.37 26.20 -10.74
C CYS A 138 -0.03 25.08 -9.75
N PHE A 139 -0.37 23.82 -10.03
CA PHE A 139 0.04 22.66 -9.23
C PHE A 139 1.57 22.60 -9.07
N THR A 140 2.31 22.98 -10.12
CA THR A 140 3.78 22.89 -10.11
C THR A 140 4.47 23.84 -9.13
N ASP A 141 3.71 24.79 -8.56
CA ASP A 141 4.19 25.77 -7.59
C ASP A 141 3.63 25.50 -6.17
N ASP A 142 2.73 24.53 -6.02
CA ASP A 142 2.08 24.19 -4.76
C ASP A 142 2.75 22.96 -4.11
N ASN A 143 3.69 23.23 -3.20
CA ASN A 143 4.45 22.18 -2.52
C ASN A 143 3.57 21.27 -1.65
N ASP A 144 2.48 21.81 -1.11
CA ASP A 144 1.59 21.01 -0.28
C ASP A 144 0.76 20.08 -1.16
N ALA A 145 0.27 20.55 -2.31
CA ALA A 145 -0.38 19.66 -3.29
C ALA A 145 0.55 18.53 -3.76
N ALA A 146 1.84 18.82 -3.94
CA ALA A 146 2.85 17.81 -4.23
C ALA A 146 3.06 16.83 -3.05
N ALA A 147 3.01 17.32 -1.81
CA ALA A 147 3.11 16.48 -0.61
C ALA A 147 1.89 15.57 -0.45
N ASP A 148 0.67 16.09 -0.62
CA ASP A 148 -0.57 15.33 -0.57
C ASP A 148 -0.55 14.21 -1.64
N LEU A 149 -0.15 14.53 -2.88
CA LEU A 149 0.01 13.53 -3.95
C LEU A 149 1.07 12.47 -3.61
N TYR A 150 2.20 12.87 -3.03
CA TYR A 150 3.21 11.92 -2.58
C TYR A 150 2.66 10.96 -1.52
N THR A 151 1.89 11.46 -0.56
CA THR A 151 1.28 10.63 0.47
C THR A 151 0.23 9.67 -0.12
N ILE A 152 -0.59 10.12 -1.08
CA ILE A 152 -1.53 9.28 -1.84
C ILE A 152 -0.79 8.11 -2.52
N MET A 153 0.33 8.42 -3.20
CA MET A 153 1.19 7.44 -3.86
C MET A 153 1.75 6.40 -2.88
N VAL A 154 2.23 6.85 -1.73
CA VAL A 154 2.74 5.98 -0.66
C VAL A 154 1.63 5.09 -0.08
N ALA A 155 0.46 5.66 0.20
CA ALA A 155 -0.68 4.92 0.72
C ALA A 155 -1.13 3.80 -0.23
N CYS A 156 -1.18 4.08 -1.55
CA CYS A 156 -1.48 3.07 -2.56
C CYS A 156 -0.48 1.90 -2.50
N GLY A 157 0.82 2.18 -2.40
CA GLY A 157 1.84 1.12 -2.31
C GLY A 157 1.74 0.30 -1.02
N TYR A 158 1.51 0.93 0.13
CA TYR A 158 1.28 0.21 1.39
C TYR A 158 0.08 -0.75 1.29
N LEU A 159 -1.05 -0.24 0.81
CA LEU A 159 -2.28 -1.03 0.68
C LEU A 159 -2.12 -2.19 -0.31
N GLN A 160 -1.39 -2.00 -1.42
CA GLN A 160 -1.06 -3.11 -2.32
C GLN A 160 -0.23 -4.20 -1.61
N LEU A 161 0.81 -3.83 -0.86
CA LEU A 161 1.66 -4.79 -0.16
C LEU A 161 0.90 -5.53 0.94
N PHE A 162 0.03 -4.83 1.69
CA PHE A 162 -0.81 -5.46 2.71
C PHE A 162 -1.88 -6.40 2.15
N ASP A 163 -2.33 -6.21 0.89
CA ASP A 163 -3.18 -7.17 0.18
C ASP A 163 -2.41 -8.42 -0.31
N GLY A 164 -1.12 -8.53 0.03
CA GLY A 164 -0.28 -9.68 -0.29
C GLY A 164 0.29 -9.66 -1.71
N GLN A 165 0.32 -8.49 -2.36
CA GLN A 165 1.02 -8.33 -3.63
C GLN A 165 2.54 -8.48 -3.39
N GLU A 166 3.20 -9.30 -4.21
CA GLU A 166 4.66 -9.52 -4.10
C GLU A 166 5.47 -8.26 -4.43
N ASP A 167 4.91 -7.37 -5.26
CA ASP A 167 5.52 -6.11 -5.64
C ASP A 167 4.47 -5.00 -5.78
N TRP A 168 4.93 -3.77 -5.60
CA TRP A 168 4.13 -2.57 -5.68
C TRP A 168 4.35 -1.87 -7.02
N GLY A 169 3.37 -1.06 -7.41
CA GLY A 169 3.53 -0.20 -8.57
C GLY A 169 2.19 0.31 -9.09
N PHE A 170 2.25 1.43 -9.79
CA PHE A 170 1.09 2.07 -10.37
C PHE A 170 1.53 3.04 -11.47
N ARG A 171 0.58 3.38 -12.34
CA ARG A 171 0.70 4.51 -13.26
C ARG A 171 0.18 5.76 -12.58
N ALA A 172 1.00 6.80 -12.46
CA ALA A 172 0.54 8.13 -12.09
C ALA A 172 0.46 9.00 -13.34
N ALA A 173 -0.66 9.70 -13.52
CA ALA A 173 -0.89 10.59 -14.67
C ALA A 173 -1.46 11.94 -14.23
N PHE A 174 -1.03 12.99 -14.91
CA PHE A 174 -1.59 14.33 -14.80
C PHE A 174 -2.32 14.69 -16.08
N VAL A 175 -3.54 15.16 -15.92
CA VAL A 175 -4.41 15.62 -16.99
C VAL A 175 -4.69 17.11 -16.77
N ASP A 176 -4.49 17.90 -17.80
CA ASP A 176 -4.83 19.32 -17.78
C ASP A 176 -6.35 19.50 -17.66
N ALA A 177 -6.78 20.25 -16.63
CA ALA A 177 -8.19 20.40 -16.29
C ALA A 177 -9.01 21.11 -17.36
N ASP A 178 -8.40 22.07 -18.07
CA ASP A 178 -9.11 22.87 -19.07
C ASP A 178 -9.27 22.13 -20.40
N THR A 179 -8.31 21.28 -20.74
CA THR A 179 -8.20 20.67 -22.08
C THR A 179 -8.40 19.16 -22.10
N GLY A 180 -8.24 18.48 -20.96
CA GLY A 180 -8.28 17.03 -20.86
C GLY A 180 -7.05 16.32 -21.44
N ILE A 181 -5.96 17.05 -21.71
CA ILE A 181 -4.72 16.48 -22.26
C ILE A 181 -3.86 15.89 -21.14
N GLU A 182 -3.35 14.67 -21.32
CA GLU A 182 -2.32 14.11 -20.43
C GLU A 182 -1.03 14.91 -20.61
N VAL A 183 -0.57 15.57 -19.54
CA VAL A 183 0.61 16.45 -19.55
C VAL A 183 1.85 15.78 -19.01
N ALA A 184 1.68 14.81 -18.11
CA ALA A 184 2.76 14.00 -17.58
C ALA A 184 2.21 12.64 -17.14
N ALA A 185 3.01 11.59 -17.28
CA ALA A 185 2.72 10.30 -16.67
C ALA A 185 4.02 9.55 -16.40
N ALA A 186 3.96 8.62 -15.45
CA ALA A 186 5.05 7.73 -15.12
C ALA A 186 4.53 6.40 -14.58
N ASP A 187 5.20 5.31 -14.92
CA ASP A 187 4.96 3.98 -14.37
C ASP A 187 5.97 3.68 -13.24
N MET A 188 5.53 3.73 -11.98
CA MET A 188 6.39 3.50 -10.80
C MET A 188 6.43 2.02 -10.40
N PRO A 189 7.56 1.52 -9.86
CA PRO A 189 8.83 2.21 -9.57
C PRO A 189 9.80 2.38 -10.75
N GLY A 190 9.43 1.94 -11.96
CA GLY A 190 10.34 1.93 -13.12
C GLY A 190 10.74 3.32 -13.60
N GLU A 191 9.85 4.29 -13.45
CA GLU A 191 9.99 5.67 -13.88
C GLU A 191 9.75 6.63 -12.71
N GLY A 192 10.28 7.85 -12.82
CA GLY A 192 9.99 8.93 -11.88
C GLY A 192 8.99 9.91 -12.48
N LEU A 193 7.96 10.27 -11.71
CA LEU A 193 7.04 11.32 -12.12
C LEU A 193 7.71 12.68 -11.97
N THR A 194 7.88 13.39 -13.10
CA THR A 194 8.39 14.77 -13.11
C THR A 194 7.34 15.66 -13.74
N ILE A 195 6.98 16.74 -13.04
CA ILE A 195 6.04 17.74 -13.54
C ILE A 195 6.63 19.13 -13.36
N SER A 196 6.51 19.96 -14.39
CA SER A 196 6.95 21.35 -14.39
C SER A 196 6.10 22.16 -15.36
N ARG A 197 6.12 23.49 -15.24
CA ARG A 197 5.42 24.37 -16.19
C ARG A 197 5.88 24.15 -17.63
N ASP A 198 7.17 23.88 -17.83
CA ASP A 198 7.73 23.61 -19.16
C ASP A 198 7.17 22.31 -19.75
N ILE A 199 7.14 21.22 -18.95
CA ILE A 199 6.54 19.94 -19.37
C ILE A 199 5.06 20.13 -19.74
N TRP A 200 4.34 20.90 -18.94
CA TRP A 200 2.93 21.21 -19.16
C TRP A 200 2.71 21.99 -20.46
N ALA A 201 3.50 23.05 -20.67
CA ALA A 201 3.43 23.88 -21.86
C ALA A 201 3.80 23.09 -23.13
N ASP A 202 4.82 22.25 -23.05
CA ASP A 202 5.26 21.39 -24.16
C ASP A 202 4.17 20.39 -24.54
N ALA A 203 3.52 19.75 -23.57
CA ALA A 203 2.43 18.82 -23.82
C ALA A 203 1.24 19.49 -24.52
N LEU A 204 0.83 20.66 -24.04
CA LEU A 204 -0.26 21.43 -24.66
C LEU A 204 0.10 21.92 -26.06
N SER A 205 1.34 22.39 -26.25
CA SER A 205 1.86 22.82 -27.55
C SER A 205 1.91 21.66 -28.56
N ALA A 206 2.34 20.47 -28.13
CA ALA A 206 2.35 19.26 -28.94
C ALA A 206 0.94 18.82 -29.37
N ALA A 207 -0.07 19.08 -28.53
CA ALA A 207 -1.48 18.86 -28.82
C ALA A 207 -2.14 19.97 -29.65
N GLY A 208 -1.40 21.05 -29.98
CA GLY A 208 -1.90 22.18 -30.76
C GLY A 208 -2.76 23.17 -29.95
N VAL A 209 -2.69 23.12 -28.62
CA VAL A 209 -3.35 24.07 -27.72
C VAL A 209 -2.39 25.21 -27.37
N PRO A 210 -2.76 26.48 -27.58
CA PRO A 210 -1.92 27.59 -27.16
C PRO A 210 -1.83 27.65 -25.64
N TYR A 211 -0.62 27.52 -25.09
CA TYR A 211 -0.36 27.72 -23.67
C TYR A 211 -0.44 29.21 -23.35
N HIS A 212 -1.49 29.62 -22.65
CA HIS A 212 -1.58 30.97 -22.09
C HIS A 212 -1.06 30.91 -20.67
N GLU A 213 0.16 31.41 -20.43
CA GLU A 213 0.56 31.74 -19.07
C GLU A 213 -0.50 32.67 -18.49
N HIS A 214 -1.18 32.24 -17.42
CA HIS A 214 -1.93 33.17 -16.59
C HIS A 214 -0.91 34.17 -16.04
N ALA A 215 -0.87 35.35 -16.66
CA ALA A 215 -0.14 36.48 -16.14
C ALA A 215 -0.51 36.61 -14.64
N PRO A 216 0.47 36.80 -13.75
CA PRO A 216 0.16 37.01 -12.34
C PRO A 216 -0.84 38.15 -12.27
N ALA A 217 -1.90 37.99 -11.48
CA ALA A 217 -2.84 39.04 -11.18
C ALA A 217 -2.11 40.13 -10.37
N HIS A 218 -1.25 40.91 -11.03
CA HIS A 218 -0.80 42.19 -10.53
C HIS A 218 -1.96 43.15 -10.77
N GLY A 219 -2.79 43.32 -9.75
CA GLY A 219 -3.98 44.15 -9.81
C GLY A 219 -4.45 44.64 -8.44
N MET A 220 -3.84 45.76 -8.03
CA MET A 220 -4.22 46.75 -6.99
C MET A 220 -3.85 46.48 -5.53
#